data_AF-Q8I8S5-F1
#
_entry.id   AF-Q8I8S5-F1
#
_cell.length_a   1.000
_cell.length_b   1.000
_cell.length_c   1.000
_cell.angle_alpha   90.00
_cell.angle_beta   90.00
_cell.angle_gamma   90.00
#
_symmetry.space_group_name_H-M   'P 1'
#
loop_
_entity.id
_entity.type
_entity.pdbx_description
1 polymer ?
#
loop_
_entity_poly.entity_id
_entity_poly.type
_entity_poly.pdbx_seq_one_letter_code
_entity_poly.pdbx_strand_id
1 'polypeptide(L)'
;MAAYLISVVNYSNYGIITQEQLEKTARTFRQVCQPKHKISDEVADAVNRGVFADTKDFKCYVSCLLDIMQVARKGKVNYEKSLKQIDTMLPDHMKPAFRAGLEACKSAAQGVKDHCEAATILLQCFYKNNPKFVFP
;
A
#
# COMPACT_ATOMS: atom_id res chain seq x y z
N MET A 1 22.00 46.85 -26.09
CA MET A 1 21.78 45.95 -24.95
C MET A 1 20.37 45.38 -25.08
N ALA A 2 20.22 44.15 -25.58
CA ALA A 2 18.90 43.56 -25.79
C ALA A 2 18.92 42.05 -25.48
N ALA A 3 18.15 41.71 -24.44
CA ALA A 3 17.42 40.47 -24.21
C ALA A 3 18.10 39.12 -24.52
N TYR A 4 18.66 38.50 -23.48
CA TYR A 4 18.78 37.04 -23.42
C TYR A 4 17.39 36.45 -23.17
N LEU A 5 16.80 35.83 -24.20
CA LEU A 5 15.64 34.96 -24.06
C LEU A 5 16.10 33.62 -23.47
N ILE A 6 16.07 33.52 -22.14
CA ILE A 6 16.10 32.20 -21.48
C ILE A 6 14.68 31.65 -21.61
N SER A 7 14.49 30.73 -22.56
CA SER A 7 13.29 29.90 -22.63
C SER A 7 13.23 29.06 -21.36
N VAL A 8 12.40 29.49 -20.40
CA VAL A 8 12.01 28.68 -19.26
C VAL A 8 11.14 27.56 -19.80
N VAL A 9 11.76 26.44 -20.19
CA VAL A 9 11.01 25.20 -20.37
C VAL A 9 10.63 24.74 -18.97
N ASN A 10 9.47 25.20 -18.52
CA ASN A 10 8.77 24.60 -17.39
C ASN A 10 8.35 23.20 -17.84
N TYR A 11 9.25 22.22 -17.71
CA TYR A 11 8.84 20.83 -17.63
C TYR A 11 7.97 20.72 -16.39
N SER A 12 6.66 20.74 -16.62
CA SER A 12 5.68 20.39 -15.61
C SER A 12 6.00 18.96 -15.20
N ASN A 13 6.78 18.79 -14.14
CA ASN A 13 7.02 17.49 -13.54
C ASN A 13 5.74 17.13 -12.79
N TYR A 14 4.71 16.70 -13.54
CA TYR A 14 3.64 15.90 -12.97
C TYR A 14 4.31 14.63 -12.48
N GLY A 15 4.63 14.62 -11.18
CA GLY A 15 5.47 13.60 -10.55
C GLY A 15 4.83 12.22 -10.63
N ILE A 16 5.11 11.50 -11.70
CA ILE A 16 4.89 10.07 -11.78
C ILE A 16 6.06 9.44 -11.04
N ILE A 17 5.79 8.78 -9.92
CA ILE A 17 6.79 7.98 -9.23
C ILE A 17 7.37 6.94 -10.19
N THR A 18 8.69 6.78 -10.19
CA THR A 18 9.32 5.75 -11.02
C THR A 18 9.09 4.36 -10.43
N GLN A 19 9.15 3.32 -11.27
CA GLN A 19 9.08 1.93 -10.80
C GLN A 19 10.13 1.65 -9.71
N GLU A 20 11.35 2.15 -9.88
CA GLU A 20 12.43 2.00 -8.91
C GLU A 20 12.09 2.65 -7.55
N GLN A 21 11.48 3.85 -7.57
CA GLN A 21 11.05 4.55 -6.35
C GLN A 21 9.92 3.81 -5.64
N LEU A 22 8.97 3.24 -6.39
CA LEU A 22 7.89 2.42 -5.84
C LEU A 22 8.47 1.18 -5.14
N GLU A 23 9.35 0.44 -5.81
CA GLU A 23 9.98 -0.76 -5.25
C GLU A 23 10.88 -0.44 -4.05
N LYS A 24 11.63 0.66 -4.09
CA LYS A 24 12.45 1.10 -2.96
C LYS A 24 11.59 1.44 -1.75
N THR A 25 10.47 2.09 -1.97
CA THR A 25 9.50 2.41 -0.91
C THR A 25 8.89 1.13 -0.32
N ALA A 26 8.47 0.18 -1.16
CA ALA A 26 7.96 -1.13 -0.73
C ALA A 26 8.98 -1.89 0.14
N ARG A 27 10.24 -1.97 -0.33
CA ARG A 27 11.35 -2.58 0.44
C ARG A 27 11.55 -1.91 1.80
N THR A 28 11.46 -0.58 1.86
CA THR A 28 11.59 0.18 3.11
C THR A 28 10.49 -0.22 4.10
N PHE A 29 9.24 -0.34 3.64
CA PHE A 29 8.15 -0.80 4.50
C PHE A 29 8.37 -2.22 5.02
N ARG A 30 8.79 -3.14 4.15
CA ARG A 30 9.16 -4.51 4.55
C ARG A 30 10.25 -4.54 5.61
N GLN A 31 11.33 -3.80 5.42
CA GLN A 31 12.48 -3.76 6.33
C GLN A 31 12.11 -3.29 7.74
N VAL A 32 11.07 -2.44 7.87
CA VAL A 32 10.58 -1.99 9.18
C VAL A 32 9.73 -3.05 9.88
N CYS A 33 8.90 -3.79 9.13
CA CYS A 33 7.89 -4.67 9.72
C CYS A 33 8.31 -6.15 9.81
N GLN A 34 9.06 -6.68 8.84
CA GLN A 34 9.48 -8.10 8.85
C GLN A 34 10.26 -8.47 10.11
N PRO A 35 11.30 -7.71 10.56
CA PRO A 35 12.06 -8.09 11.75
C PRO A 35 11.25 -8.03 13.04
N LYS A 36 10.28 -7.10 13.13
CA LYS A 36 9.40 -6.94 14.31
C LYS A 36 8.50 -8.15 14.54
N HIS A 37 8.14 -8.83 13.46
CA HIS A 37 7.19 -9.94 13.47
C HIS A 37 7.82 -11.24 12.95
N LYS A 38 9.16 -11.30 12.82
CA LYS A 38 9.91 -12.50 12.42
C LYS A 38 9.37 -13.16 11.14
N ILE A 39 8.94 -12.35 10.17
CA ILE A 39 8.44 -12.82 8.88
C ILE A 39 9.62 -13.11 7.96
N SER A 40 9.56 -14.25 7.27
CA SER A 40 10.49 -14.58 6.19
C SER A 40 10.04 -13.96 4.87
N ASP A 41 10.99 -13.73 3.97
CA ASP A 41 10.68 -13.23 2.62
C ASP A 41 9.70 -14.16 1.88
N GLU A 42 9.82 -15.47 2.06
CA GLU A 42 8.90 -16.46 1.48
C GLU A 42 7.44 -16.20 1.90
N VAL A 43 7.21 -15.97 3.20
CA VAL A 43 5.86 -15.69 3.74
C VAL A 43 5.34 -14.35 3.24
N ALA A 44 6.20 -13.32 3.18
CA ALA A 44 5.82 -12.00 2.66
C ALA A 44 5.48 -12.05 1.16
N ASP A 45 6.27 -12.77 0.35
CA ASP A 45 6.08 -12.89 -1.09
C ASP A 45 4.86 -13.74 -1.46
N ALA A 46 4.50 -14.70 -0.61
CA ALA A 46 3.32 -15.55 -0.82
C ALA A 46 2.01 -14.75 -0.85
N VAL A 47 1.96 -13.58 -0.21
CA VAL A 47 0.79 -12.69 -0.16
C VAL A 47 0.36 -12.24 -1.56
N ASN A 48 1.31 -11.93 -2.45
CA ASN A 48 1.01 -11.53 -3.83
C ASN A 48 0.34 -12.65 -4.64
N ARG A 49 0.43 -13.91 -4.17
CA ARG A 49 -0.23 -15.09 -4.76
C ARG A 49 -1.52 -15.47 -4.05
N GLY A 50 -2.00 -14.65 -3.10
CA GLY A 50 -3.21 -14.93 -2.34
C GLY A 50 -3.03 -15.97 -1.24
N VAL A 51 -1.78 -16.24 -0.82
CA VAL A 51 -1.48 -17.13 0.30
C VAL A 51 -1.24 -16.29 1.54
N PHE A 52 -2.09 -16.44 2.55
CA PHE A 52 -2.05 -15.69 3.79
C PHE A 52 -1.81 -16.65 4.96
N ALA A 53 -0.72 -16.46 5.70
CA ALA A 53 -0.43 -17.33 6.83
C ALA A 53 -1.38 -17.03 8.01
N ASP A 54 -1.90 -18.08 8.65
CA ASP A 54 -2.78 -17.93 9.83
C ASP A 54 -1.98 -17.92 11.14
N THR A 55 -0.98 -17.05 11.22
CA THR A 55 -0.16 -16.86 12.44
C THR A 55 -0.35 -15.46 12.99
N LYS A 56 -0.25 -15.31 14.31
CA LYS A 56 -0.32 -13.99 14.97
C LYS A 56 0.73 -13.02 14.42
N ASP A 57 1.94 -13.52 14.21
CA ASP A 57 3.06 -12.75 13.67
C ASP A 57 2.75 -12.22 12.27
N PHE A 58 2.21 -13.05 11.37
CA PHE A 58 1.80 -12.60 10.05
C PHE A 58 0.69 -11.55 10.10
N LYS A 59 -0.34 -11.79 10.91
CA LYS A 59 -1.45 -10.84 11.08
C LYS A 59 -0.95 -9.46 11.54
N CYS A 60 -0.04 -9.44 12.51
CA CYS A 60 0.52 -8.20 13.02
C CYS A 60 1.54 -7.56 12.07
N TYR A 61 2.24 -8.36 11.24
CA TYR A 61 3.05 -7.84 10.13
C TYR A 61 2.21 -7.05 9.12
N VAL A 62 1.04 -7.59 8.73
CA VAL A 62 0.10 -6.87 7.86
C VAL A 62 -0.37 -5.59 8.54
N SER A 63 -0.75 -5.62 9.81
CA SER A 63 -1.13 -4.41 10.55
C SER A 63 0.00 -3.38 10.59
N CYS A 64 1.24 -3.80 10.82
CA CYS A 64 2.41 -2.92 10.80
C CYS A 64 2.57 -2.22 9.45
N LEU A 65 2.47 -2.96 8.34
CA LEU A 65 2.59 -2.40 6.99
C LEU A 65 1.50 -1.37 6.70
N LEU A 66 0.24 -1.69 6.99
CA LEU A 66 -0.87 -0.75 6.77
C LEU A 66 -0.73 0.52 7.63
N ASP A 67 -0.23 0.39 8.86
CA ASP A 67 0.01 1.50 9.77
C ASP A 67 1.13 2.42 9.27
N ILE A 68 2.28 1.89 8.83
CA ILE A 68 3.40 2.71 8.34
C ILE A 68 3.12 3.33 6.97
N MET A 69 2.33 2.66 6.12
CA MET A 69 1.79 3.22 4.89
C MET A 69 0.72 4.30 5.15
N GLN A 70 0.24 4.40 6.40
CA GLN A 70 -0.83 5.30 6.83
C GLN A 70 -2.19 5.07 6.13
N VAL A 71 -2.37 3.93 5.48
CA VAL A 71 -3.61 3.55 4.78
C VAL A 71 -4.63 2.92 5.74
N ALA A 72 -4.15 2.39 6.86
CA ALA A 72 -4.99 2.06 8.01
C ALA A 72 -4.29 2.52 9.30
N ARG A 73 -5.04 2.55 10.39
CA ARG A 73 -4.48 2.70 11.74
C ARG A 73 -5.25 1.80 12.70
N LYS A 74 -4.56 0.89 13.38
CA LYS A 74 -5.18 -0.05 14.34
C LYS A 74 -6.40 -0.77 13.74
N GLY A 75 -6.25 -1.31 12.55
CA GLY A 75 -7.30 -2.09 11.87
C GLY A 75 -8.45 -1.26 11.26
N LYS A 76 -8.35 0.08 11.24
CA LYS A 76 -9.35 0.96 10.62
C LYS A 76 -8.74 1.70 9.42
N VAL A 77 -9.37 1.59 8.27
CA VAL A 77 -8.92 2.27 7.04
C VAL A 77 -8.95 3.79 7.23
N ASN A 78 -7.86 4.45 6.86
CA ASN A 78 -7.85 5.88 6.62
C ASN A 78 -8.12 6.13 5.14
N TYR A 79 -9.39 6.36 4.82
CA TYR A 79 -9.86 6.40 3.45
C TYR A 79 -9.18 7.51 2.62
N GLU A 80 -9.13 8.75 3.14
CA GLU A 80 -8.52 9.88 2.45
C GLU A 80 -7.02 9.68 2.22
N LYS A 81 -6.29 9.18 3.23
CA LYS A 81 -4.87 8.87 3.07
C LYS A 81 -4.64 7.74 2.08
N SER A 82 -5.52 6.73 2.07
CA SER A 82 -5.46 5.63 1.12
C SER A 82 -5.64 6.12 -0.31
N LEU A 83 -6.64 6.98 -0.57
CA LEU A 83 -6.82 7.61 -1.89
C LEU A 83 -5.59 8.41 -2.30
N LYS A 84 -5.04 9.22 -1.39
CA LYS A 84 -3.83 10.01 -1.66
C LYS A 84 -2.62 9.12 -1.98
N GLN A 85 -2.46 8.01 -1.27
CA GLN A 85 -1.38 7.05 -1.52
C GLN A 85 -1.54 6.39 -2.89
N ILE A 86 -2.77 6.01 -3.27
CA ILE A 86 -3.08 5.49 -4.61
C ILE A 86 -2.70 6.52 -5.68
N ASP A 87 -3.04 7.79 -5.48
CA ASP A 87 -2.76 8.84 -6.46
C ASP A 87 -1.29 9.19 -6.62
N THR A 88 -0.55 9.16 -5.51
CA THR A 88 0.85 9.60 -5.46
C THR A 88 1.82 8.48 -5.82
N MET A 89 1.51 7.23 -5.45
CA MET A 89 2.48 6.13 -5.47
C MET A 89 2.24 5.11 -6.57
N LEU A 90 1.07 5.09 -7.21
CA LEU A 90 0.77 4.06 -8.20
C LEU A 90 0.81 4.62 -9.62
N PRO A 91 1.29 3.83 -10.59
CA PRO A 91 1.09 4.13 -12.00
C PRO A 91 -0.41 4.24 -12.34
N ASP A 92 -0.75 5.12 -13.30
CA ASP A 92 -2.16 5.44 -13.61
C ASP A 92 -3.01 4.23 -13.98
N HIS A 93 -2.43 3.26 -14.70
CA HIS A 93 -3.15 2.05 -15.09
C HIS A 93 -3.56 1.16 -13.90
N MET A 94 -2.94 1.32 -12.71
CA MET A 94 -3.28 0.56 -11.50
C MET A 94 -4.33 1.26 -10.64
N LYS A 95 -4.38 2.60 -10.68
CA LYS A 95 -5.24 3.41 -9.79
C LYS A 95 -6.72 2.99 -9.79
N PRO A 96 -7.39 2.74 -10.94
CA PRO A 96 -8.80 2.35 -10.93
C PRO A 96 -9.08 1.07 -10.14
N ALA A 97 -8.23 0.05 -10.29
CA ALA A 97 -8.38 -1.23 -9.60
C ALA A 97 -8.16 -1.08 -8.09
N PHE A 98 -7.17 -0.28 -7.69
CA PHE A 98 -6.91 0.01 -6.28
C PHE A 98 -8.03 0.82 -5.62
N ARG A 99 -8.60 1.81 -6.32
CA ARG A 99 -9.77 2.55 -5.82
C ARG A 99 -10.98 1.65 -5.65
N ALA A 100 -11.26 0.79 -6.62
CA ALA A 100 -12.36 -0.18 -6.53
C ALA A 100 -12.20 -1.13 -5.32
N GLY A 101 -10.99 -1.67 -5.11
CA GLY A 101 -10.69 -2.47 -3.93
C GLY A 101 -10.85 -1.70 -2.62
N LEU A 102 -10.41 -0.44 -2.57
CA LEU A 102 -10.55 0.41 -1.38
C LEU A 102 -12.02 0.65 -1.04
N GLU A 103 -12.86 0.96 -2.04
CA GLU A 103 -14.29 1.14 -1.82
C GLU A 103 -14.97 -0.11 -1.30
N ALA A 104 -14.67 -1.25 -1.91
CA ALA A 104 -15.26 -2.52 -1.53
C ALA A 104 -14.89 -2.94 -0.10
N CYS A 105 -13.71 -2.54 0.38
CA CYS A 105 -13.11 -3.10 1.59
C CYS A 105 -12.99 -2.14 2.77
N LYS A 106 -13.27 -0.84 2.62
CA LYS A 106 -13.07 0.16 3.68
C LYS A 106 -13.76 -0.15 5.02
N SER A 107 -14.84 -0.93 5.00
CA SER A 107 -15.59 -1.37 6.18
C SER A 107 -15.52 -2.89 6.44
N ALA A 108 -14.69 -3.65 5.70
CA ALA A 108 -14.68 -5.12 5.78
C ALA A 108 -14.33 -5.66 7.18
N ALA A 109 -13.54 -4.91 7.96
CA ALA A 109 -13.16 -5.26 9.33
C ALA A 109 -13.94 -4.49 10.41
N GLN A 110 -15.09 -3.90 10.08
CA GLN A 110 -15.88 -3.16 11.05
C GLN A 110 -16.32 -4.06 12.21
N GLY A 111 -16.08 -3.59 13.44
CA GLY A 111 -16.43 -4.33 14.66
C GLY A 111 -15.35 -5.32 15.14
N VAL A 112 -14.31 -5.57 14.35
CA VAL A 112 -13.18 -6.43 14.76
C VAL A 112 -12.32 -5.66 15.77
N LYS A 113 -12.16 -6.24 16.96
CA LYS A 113 -11.42 -5.60 18.08
C LYS A 113 -9.91 -5.77 17.97
N ASP A 114 -9.46 -6.93 17.53
CA ASP A 114 -8.04 -7.20 17.34
C ASP A 114 -7.57 -6.55 16.03
N HIS A 115 -6.69 -5.56 16.15
CA HIS A 115 -6.16 -4.81 15.01
C HIS A 115 -5.34 -5.66 14.03
N CYS A 116 -4.66 -6.72 14.49
CA CYS A 116 -3.91 -7.61 13.62
C CYS A 116 -4.87 -8.46 12.77
N GLU A 117 -5.92 -9.00 13.38
CA GLU A 117 -7.00 -9.71 12.69
C GLU A 117 -7.74 -8.80 11.69
N ALA A 118 -8.08 -7.58 12.12
CA ALA A 118 -8.72 -6.59 11.27
C ALA A 118 -7.87 -6.28 10.03
N ALA A 119 -6.55 -6.15 10.19
CA ALA A 119 -5.63 -5.88 9.10
C ALA A 119 -5.63 -7.01 8.05
N THR A 120 -5.65 -8.28 8.47
CA THR A 120 -5.73 -9.41 7.53
C THR A 120 -7.08 -9.53 6.84
N ILE A 121 -8.19 -9.22 7.51
CA ILE A 121 -9.52 -9.16 6.87
C ILE A 121 -9.53 -8.09 5.77
N LEU A 122 -9.01 -6.90 6.07
CA LEU A 122 -8.87 -5.83 5.07
C LEU A 122 -8.00 -6.26 3.89
N LEU A 123 -6.85 -6.89 4.17
CA LEU A 123 -5.91 -7.36 3.14
C LEU A 123 -6.54 -8.40 2.21
N GLN A 124 -7.18 -9.43 2.78
CA GLN A 124 -7.83 -10.50 2.01
C GLN A 124 -9.00 -9.95 1.18
N CYS A 125 -9.80 -9.04 1.75
CA CYS A 125 -10.82 -8.34 0.98
C CYS A 125 -10.20 -7.57 -0.19
N PHE A 126 -9.11 -6.83 0.06
CA PHE A 126 -8.46 -6.01 -0.94
C PHE A 126 -7.88 -6.86 -2.07
N TYR A 127 -7.22 -7.97 -1.75
CA TYR A 127 -6.74 -8.96 -2.72
C TYR A 127 -7.88 -9.47 -3.62
N LYS A 128 -9.01 -9.89 -3.02
CA LYS A 128 -10.16 -10.41 -3.76
C LYS A 128 -10.80 -9.39 -4.71
N ASN A 129 -10.76 -8.11 -4.35
CA ASN A 129 -11.44 -7.03 -5.10
C ASN A 129 -10.49 -6.15 -5.92
N ASN A 130 -9.20 -6.50 -6.01
CA ASN A 130 -8.21 -5.75 -6.78
C ASN A 130 -7.41 -6.70 -7.70
N PRO A 131 -7.75 -6.82 -8.99
CA PRO A 131 -7.04 -7.71 -9.92
C PRO A 131 -5.60 -7.28 -10.21
N LYS A 132 -5.18 -6.07 -9.78
CA LYS A 132 -3.81 -5.56 -9.91
C LYS A 132 -3.10 -5.50 -8.57
N PHE A 133 -3.58 -6.25 -7.59
CA PHE A 133 -3.05 -6.27 -6.23
C PHE A 133 -1.53 -6.46 -6.23
N VAL A 134 -0.85 -5.59 -5.49
CA VAL A 134 0.54 -5.76 -5.11
C VAL A 134 0.67 -5.44 -3.62
N PHE A 135 1.48 -6.22 -2.93
CA PHE A 135 1.77 -6.06 -1.51
C PHE A 135 3.28 -5.85 -1.33
N PRO A 136 3.67 -4.87 -0.48
CA PRO A 136 5.07 -4.54 -0.23
C PRO A 136 5.92 -5.74 0.08
#